data_AF-A0A922MDD1-F1
#
_entry.id   AF-A0A922MDD1-F1
#
_cell.length_a   1.000
_cell.length_b   1.000
_cell.length_c   1.000
_cell.angle_alpha   90.00
_cell.angle_beta   90.00
_cell.angle_gamma   90.00
#
_symmetry.space_group_name_H-M   'P 1'
#
loop_
_entity.id
_entity.type
_entity.pdbx_description
1 polymer ?
#
loop_
_entity_poly.entity_id
_entity_poly.type
_entity_poly.pdbx_seq_one_letter_code
_entity_poly.pdbx_strand_id
1 'polypeptide(L)'
;MGGTQLPHLNNLARWQWCEERHIWLVASYIKSSENNETDEESRKINPDTEWELNTVAFQQIITVLGEPEIDLFASRTNAKCISYVSWKPDPEAMNIDPFTLSH
;
A
#
# COMPACT_ATOMS: atom_id res chain seq x y z
N MET A 1 -3.08 -3.95 -11.34
CA MET A 1 -3.60 -4.73 -10.19
C MET A 1 -2.99 -6.13 -10.20
N GLY A 2 -1.83 -6.29 -9.56
CA GLY A 2 -1.17 -7.60 -9.41
C GLY A 2 -1.81 -8.38 -8.27
N GLY A 3 -2.63 -9.37 -8.60
CA GLY A 3 -3.13 -10.33 -7.62
C GLY A 3 -2.02 -11.26 -7.11
N THR A 4 -2.31 -12.03 -6.06
CA THR A 4 -1.40 -13.07 -5.57
C THR A 4 -1.06 -14.05 -6.69
N GLN A 5 0.17 -14.00 -7.18
CA GLN A 5 0.62 -14.86 -8.29
C GLN A 5 0.65 -16.35 -7.90
N LEU A 6 0.79 -16.65 -6.60
CA LEU A 6 0.88 -18.00 -6.05
C LEU A 6 -0.01 -18.15 -4.80
N PRO A 7 -1.32 -18.45 -4.97
CA PRO A 7 -2.29 -18.53 -3.87
C PRO A 7 -1.89 -19.52 -2.76
N HIS A 8 -1.23 -20.62 -3.13
CA HIS A 8 -0.78 -21.64 -2.17
C HIS A 8 0.27 -21.10 -1.20
N LEU A 9 1.25 -20.34 -1.70
CA LEU A 9 2.31 -19.74 -0.87
C LEU A 9 1.76 -18.66 0.05
N ASN A 10 0.81 -17.85 -0.43
CA ASN A 10 0.15 -16.84 0.41
C ASN A 10 -0.65 -17.48 1.55
N ASN A 11 -1.38 -18.57 1.28
CA ASN A 11 -2.08 -19.30 2.33
C ASN A 11 -1.12 -19.89 3.36
N LEU A 12 0.02 -20.43 2.93
CA LEU A 12 1.03 -20.97 3.84
C LEU A 12 1.64 -19.87 4.72
N ALA A 13 2.06 -18.76 4.13
CA ALA A 13 2.66 -17.63 4.85
C ALA A 13 1.70 -17.04 5.88
N ARG A 14 0.42 -16.90 5.52
CA ARG A 14 -0.63 -16.42 6.44
C ARG A 14 -0.82 -17.36 7.63
N TRP A 15 -0.82 -18.67 7.39
CA TRP A 15 -1.00 -19.66 8.45
C TRP A 15 0.18 -19.65 9.43
N GLN A 16 1.41 -19.69 8.91
CA GLN A 16 2.64 -19.65 9.72
C GLN A 16 2.71 -18.39 10.59
N TRP A 17 2.41 -17.22 10.02
CA TRP A 17 2.42 -15.96 10.76
C TRP A 17 1.41 -15.93 11.93
N CYS A 18 0.23 -16.54 11.73
CA CYS A 18 -0.80 -16.64 12.76
C CYS A 18 -0.44 -17.66 13.85
N GLU A 19 0.13 -18.80 13.45
CA GLU A 19 0.59 -19.85 14.37
C GLU A 19 1.66 -19.32 15.34
N GLU A 20 2.66 -18.61 14.82
CA GLU A 20 3.72 -17.96 15.63
C GLU A 20 3.17 -16.97 16.67
N ARG A 21 2.01 -16.36 16.41
CA ARG A 21 1.41 -15.30 17.23
C ARG A 21 0.21 -15.77 18.03
N HIS A 22 -0.11 -17.07 17.99
CA HIS A 22 -1.29 -17.66 18.61
C HIS A 22 -2.61 -16.97 18.20
N ILE A 23 -2.71 -16.54 16.93
CA ILE A 23 -3.89 -15.89 16.37
C ILE A 23 -4.83 -16.96 15.81
N TRP A 24 -6.05 -17.02 16.34
CA TRP A 24 -7.09 -17.90 15.83
C TRP A 24 -7.85 -17.23 14.69
N LEU A 25 -7.72 -17.77 13.48
CA LEU A 25 -8.45 -17.31 12.31
C LEU A 25 -9.81 -17.99 12.22
N VAL A 26 -10.86 -17.19 12.05
CA VAL A 26 -12.21 -17.64 11.71
C VAL A 26 -12.60 -17.01 10.38
N ALA A 27 -12.98 -17.83 9.42
CA ALA A 27 -13.54 -17.34 8.16
C ALA A 27 -15.06 -17.23 8.30
N SER A 28 -15.58 -16.02 8.40
CA SER A 28 -17.01 -15.73 8.31
C SER A 28 -17.34 -15.12 6.96
N TYR A 29 -18.33 -15.67 6.26
CA TYR A 29 -18.86 -15.07 5.05
C TYR A 29 -19.85 -13.96 5.40
N ILE A 30 -19.58 -12.73 4.95
CA ILE A 30 -20.51 -11.61 5.01
C ILE A 30 -21.17 -11.49 3.63
N LYS A 31 -22.52 -11.51 3.59
CA LYS A 31 -23.27 -11.37 2.35
C LYS A 31 -23.06 -9.97 1.77
N SER A 32 -22.83 -9.88 0.47
CA SER A 32 -22.64 -8.58 -0.21
C SER A 32 -23.82 -7.62 -0.02
N SER A 33 -25.04 -8.12 0.20
CA SER A 33 -26.23 -7.31 0.51
C SER A 33 -26.17 -6.61 1.87
N GLU A 34 -25.38 -7.14 2.81
CA GLU A 34 -25.19 -6.58 4.16
C GLU A 34 -23.95 -5.66 4.21
N ASN A 35 -23.12 -5.64 3.16
CA ASN A 35 -21.92 -4.82 3.04
C ASN A 35 -22.19 -3.43 2.44
N ASN A 36 -23.45 -2.99 2.38
CA ASN A 36 -23.84 -1.75 1.70
C ASN A 36 -23.15 -0.53 2.32
N GLU A 37 -23.09 -0.43 3.64
CA GLU A 37 -22.41 0.67 4.34
C GLU A 37 -20.91 0.68 4.04
N THR A 38 -20.24 -0.48 4.05
CA THR A 38 -18.81 -0.57 3.74
C THR A 38 -18.51 -0.28 2.28
N ASP A 39 -19.34 -0.76 1.35
CA ASP A 39 -19.20 -0.48 -0.08
C ASP A 39 -19.41 1.02 -0.36
N GLU A 40 -20.39 1.64 0.29
CA GLU A 40 -20.64 3.08 0.21
C GLU A 40 -19.47 3.90 0.77
N GLU A 41 -18.99 3.59 1.98
CA GLU A 41 -17.84 4.29 2.59
C GLU A 41 -16.54 4.08 1.81
N SER A 42 -16.28 2.87 1.28
CA SER A 42 -15.08 2.60 0.46
C SER A 42 -15.08 3.38 -0.87
N ARG A 43 -16.26 3.78 -1.35
CA ARG A 43 -16.44 4.57 -2.58
C ARG A 43 -16.48 6.08 -2.30
N LYS A 44 -16.51 6.50 -1.03
CA LYS A 44 -16.34 7.91 -0.67
C LYS A 44 -14.88 8.28 -0.86
N ILE A 45 -14.62 9.02 -1.93
CA ILE A 45 -13.31 9.60 -2.21
C ILE A 45 -13.07 10.71 -1.18
N ASN A 46 -12.25 10.44 -0.18
CA ASN A 46 -11.74 11.49 0.70
C ASN A 46 -10.72 12.31 -0.11
N PRO A 47 -10.89 13.64 -0.28
CA PRO A 47 -9.88 14.47 -0.96
C PRO A 47 -8.53 14.50 -0.20
N ASP A 48 -8.54 14.24 1.11
CA ASP A 48 -7.33 14.17 1.96
C ASP A 48 -6.68 12.77 1.91
N THR A 49 -6.51 12.22 0.70
CA THR A 49 -5.84 10.91 0.50
C THR A 49 -4.33 11.02 0.32
N GLU A 50 -3.78 12.23 0.17
CA GLU A 50 -2.33 12.44 0.07
C GLU A 50 -1.72 12.57 1.46
N TRP A 51 -1.36 11.42 2.05
CA TRP A 51 -0.64 11.35 3.30
C TRP A 51 0.85 11.28 3.02
N GLU A 52 1.66 11.92 3.86
CA GLU A 52 3.11 11.79 3.81
C GLU A 52 3.70 11.38 5.15
N LEU A 53 4.82 10.66 5.09
CA LEU A 53 5.61 10.39 6.29
C LEU A 53 6.17 11.70 6.84
N ASN A 54 6.06 11.87 8.15
CA ASN A 54 6.71 12.96 8.85
C ASN A 54 8.23 12.91 8.58
N THR A 55 8.84 14.06 8.32
CA THR A 55 10.27 14.17 7.99
C THR A 55 11.19 13.51 9.01
N VAL A 56 10.88 13.63 10.32
CA VAL A 56 11.69 12.99 11.37
C VAL A 56 11.57 11.47 11.33
N ALA A 57 10.35 10.96 11.13
CA ALA A 57 10.13 9.52 10.99
C ALA A 57 10.83 8.98 9.73
N PHE A 58 10.76 9.71 8.60
CA PHE A 58 11.48 9.34 7.39
C PHE A 58 12.99 9.29 7.61
N GLN A 59 13.57 10.30 8.26
CA GLN A 59 15.01 10.33 8.60
C GLN A 59 15.44 9.15 9.49
N GLN A 60 14.60 8.75 10.44
CA GLN A 60 14.87 7.57 11.28
C GLN A 60 14.84 6.29 10.45
N ILE A 61 13.90 6.16 9.52
CA ILE A 61 13.77 4.98 8.64
C ILE A 61 15.01 4.86 7.74
N ILE A 62 15.42 5.94 7.05
CA ILE A 62 16.57 5.87 6.13
C ILE A 62 17.90 5.60 6.85
N THR A 63 18.00 5.96 8.13
CA THR A 63 19.19 5.64 8.94
C THR A 63 19.33 4.13 9.17
N VAL A 64 18.21 3.39 9.20
CA VAL A 64 18.17 1.95 9.47
C VAL A 64 18.15 1.14 8.18
N LEU A 65 17.37 1.57 7.19
CA LEU A 65 17.09 0.81 5.96
C LEU A 65 17.89 1.31 4.73
N GLY A 66 18.56 2.46 4.84
CA GLY A 66 19.21 3.14 3.72
C GLY A 66 18.30 4.17 3.04
N GLU A 67 18.91 5.06 2.26
CA GLU A 67 18.20 6.10 1.51
C GLU A 67 17.58 5.50 0.23
N PRO A 68 16.26 5.59 0.03
CA PRO A 68 15.62 5.10 -1.17
C PRO A 68 15.88 6.02 -2.37
N GLU A 69 16.14 5.44 -3.54
CA GLU A 69 16.32 6.19 -4.78
C GLU A 69 14.99 6.67 -5.38
N ILE A 70 13.91 5.91 -5.16
CA ILE A 70 12.58 6.16 -5.75
C ILE A 70 11.51 6.12 -4.65
N ASP A 71 10.68 7.16 -4.59
CA ASP A 71 9.48 7.21 -3.76
C ASP A 71 8.27 6.68 -4.54
N LEU A 72 7.81 5.46 -4.21
CA LEU A 72 6.82 4.75 -5.00
C LEU A 72 5.39 5.26 -4.81
N PHE A 73 5.10 6.02 -3.76
CA PHE A 73 3.75 6.44 -3.40
C PHE A 73 3.70 7.92 -3.05
N ALA A 74 4.05 8.77 -4.01
CA ALA A 74 4.15 10.20 -3.80
C ALA A 74 3.56 11.04 -4.95
N SER A 75 3.29 12.30 -4.65
CA SER A 75 2.97 13.38 -5.57
C SER A 75 4.09 14.42 -5.54
N ARG A 76 4.10 15.34 -6.51
CA ARG A 76 5.04 16.47 -6.52
C ARG A 76 5.13 17.23 -5.19
N THR A 77 4.04 17.29 -4.44
CA THR A 77 3.97 18.08 -3.21
C THR A 77 4.49 17.34 -1.97
N ASN A 78 4.64 16.02 -2.02
CA ASN A 78 4.95 15.22 -0.84
C ASN A 78 6.11 14.23 -1.00
N ALA A 79 6.69 14.16 -2.20
CA ALA A 79 7.81 13.27 -2.50
C ALA A 79 8.99 13.49 -1.56
N LYS A 80 9.49 12.39 -0.98
CA LYS A 80 10.70 12.41 -0.14
C LYS A 80 11.98 12.14 -0.93
N CYS A 81 11.85 11.70 -2.19
CA CYS A 81 12.93 11.45 -3.14
C CYS A 81 12.79 12.35 -4.37
N ILE A 82 13.91 12.62 -5.05
CA ILE A 82 13.91 13.37 -6.33
C ILE A 82 13.14 12.59 -7.39
N SER A 83 13.31 11.27 -7.44
CA SER A 83 12.53 10.39 -8.30
C SER A 83 11.35 9.82 -7.54
N TYR A 84 10.15 9.94 -8.09
CA TYR A 84 8.94 9.40 -7.48
C TYR A 84 7.93 8.93 -8.52
N VAL A 85 6.99 8.11 -8.07
CA VAL A 85 5.88 7.56 -8.86
C VAL A 85 4.56 8.05 -8.28
N SER A 86 3.69 8.58 -9.14
CA SER A 86 2.38 9.08 -8.75
C SER A 86 1.28 8.12 -9.17
N TRP A 87 0.23 8.00 -8.35
CA TRP A 87 -0.96 7.24 -8.72
C TRP A 87 -1.64 7.83 -9.97
N LYS A 88 -1.64 9.16 -10.09
CA LYS A 88 -2.27 9.89 -11.20
C LYS A 88 -1.21 10.43 -12.15
N PRO A 89 -1.58 10.78 -13.39
CA PRO A 89 -0.67 11.49 -14.29
C PRO A 89 -0.14 12.76 -13.61
N ASP A 90 1.16 12.78 -13.34
CA ASP A 90 1.90 13.94 -12.86
C ASP A 90 3.08 14.14 -13.82
N PRO A 91 3.20 15.33 -14.45
CA PRO A 91 4.26 15.59 -15.43
C PRO A 91 5.68 15.53 -14.83
N GLU A 92 5.82 15.62 -13.51
CA GLU A 92 7.11 15.53 -12.81
C GLU A 92 7.38 14.14 -12.21
N ALA A 93 6.40 13.22 -12.25
CA ALA A 93 6.60 11.84 -11.82
C ALA A 93 7.35 11.03 -12.87
N MET A 94 8.19 10.10 -12.41
CA MET A 94 8.91 9.17 -13.28
C MET A 94 7.97 8.18 -13.97
N ASN A 95 6.90 7.77 -13.28
CA ASN A 95 5.91 6.85 -13.83
C ASN A 95 4.53 7.10 -13.20
N ILE A 96 3.51 6.49 -13.78
CA ILE A 96 2.14 6.44 -13.28
C ILE A 96 1.87 5.04 -12.75
N ASP A 97 1.30 4.95 -11.56
CA ASP A 97 0.99 3.70 -10.85
C ASP A 97 2.24 2.85 -10.55
N PRO A 98 2.69 2.78 -9.27
CA PRO A 98 3.89 2.02 -8.90
C PRO A 98 3.77 0.53 -9.18
N PHE A 99 2.56 -0.02 -9.31
CA PHE A 99 2.37 -1.44 -9.63
C PHE A 99 2.55 -1.75 -11.11
N THR A 100 2.83 -0.76 -11.96
CA THR A 100 3.16 -0.96 -13.38
C THR A 100 4.67 -1.07 -13.62
N LEU A 101 5.48 -0.77 -12.60
CA LEU A 101 6.93 -0.94 -12.68
C LEU A 101 7.28 -2.42 -12.83
N SER A 102 8.09 -2.72 -13.83
CA SER A 102 8.69 -4.05 -14.02
C SER A 102 10.03 -4.07 -13.30
N HIS A 103 10.19 -5.00 -12.37
CA HIS A 103 11.47 -5.29 -11.69
C HIS A 103 12.16 -6.50 -12.31
#